data_AF-A0A943SJP0-F1
#
_entry.id   AF-A0A943SJP0-F1
#
_cell.length_a   1.000
_cell.length_b   1.000
_cell.length_c   1.000
_cell.angle_alpha   90.00
_cell.angle_beta   90.00
_cell.angle_gamma   90.00
#
_symmetry.space_group_name_H-M   'P 1'
#
loop_
_entity.id
_entity.type
_entity.pdbx_description
1 polymer ?
#
loop_
_entity_poly.entity_id
_entity_poly.type
_entity_poly.pdbx_seq_one_letter_code
_entity_poly.pdbx_strand_id
1 'polypeptide(L)'
;MWGYIKRSAGTIIRVYTSKKPLKMFLSMALVSFIIGLIPAIRYLYFFFSGSAAGHVQSLIFASIFIMVSAVLAVFGMLADMISTNRKVLDEALYRIKKLEYDAHKNTPKEN
;
A
#
# COMPACT_ATOMS: atom_id res chain seq x y z
N MET A 1 -19.65 -22.25 5.78
CA MET A 1 -19.43 -21.33 4.65
C MET A 1 -18.42 -20.21 4.92
N TRP A 2 -18.34 -19.62 6.11
CA TRP A 2 -17.41 -18.51 6.46
C TRP A 2 -15.90 -18.85 6.26
N GLY A 3 -15.51 -20.11 6.44
CA GLY A 3 -14.11 -20.55 6.30
C GLY A 3 -13.58 -20.55 4.85
N TYR A 4 -14.45 -20.76 3.86
CA TYR A 4 -14.05 -20.78 2.45
C TYR A 4 -13.76 -19.36 1.91
N ILE A 5 -14.53 -18.37 2.36
CA ILE A 5 -14.32 -16.97 2.00
C ILE A 5 -12.98 -16.46 2.57
N LYS A 6 -12.61 -16.81 3.81
CA LYS A 6 -11.32 -16.41 4.42
C LYS A 6 -10.10 -17.00 3.70
N ARG A 7 -10.15 -18.27 3.26
CA ARG A 7 -9.03 -18.91 2.56
C ARG A 7 -8.84 -18.37 1.14
N SER A 8 -9.93 -18.17 0.39
CA SER A 8 -9.86 -17.61 -0.97
C SER A 8 -9.56 -16.11 -0.97
N ALA A 9 -10.05 -15.36 0.02
CA ALA A 9 -9.71 -13.94 0.19
C ALA A 9 -8.22 -13.73 0.43
N GLY A 10 -7.55 -14.61 1.20
CA GLY A 10 -6.10 -14.52 1.42
C GLY A 10 -5.30 -14.59 0.12
N THR A 11 -5.66 -15.49 -0.80
CA THR A 11 -5.00 -15.62 -2.11
C THR A 11 -5.29 -14.42 -3.01
N ILE A 12 -6.54 -13.94 -3.04
CA ILE A 12 -6.94 -12.77 -3.84
C ILE A 12 -6.24 -11.51 -3.32
N ILE A 13 -6.22 -11.28 -2.01
CA ILE A 13 -5.51 -10.16 -1.38
C ILE A 13 -4.02 -10.23 -1.74
N ARG A 14 -3.37 -11.39 -1.60
CA ARG A 14 -1.95 -11.56 -1.93
C ARG A 14 -1.62 -11.24 -3.39
N VAL A 15 -2.47 -11.69 -4.32
CA VAL A 15 -2.32 -11.42 -5.77
C VAL A 15 -2.61 -9.95 -6.09
N TYR A 16 -3.59 -9.33 -5.43
CA TYR A 16 -3.94 -7.92 -5.63
C TYR A 16 -2.88 -6.96 -5.07
N THR A 17 -2.33 -7.27 -3.89
CA THR A 17 -1.20 -6.56 -3.29
C THR A 17 0.03 -6.58 -4.21
N SER A 18 0.25 -7.67 -4.96
CA SER A 18 1.37 -7.75 -5.91
C SER A 18 1.15 -6.96 -7.21
N LYS A 19 -0.10 -6.86 -7.69
CA LYS A 19 -0.40 -6.23 -8.99
C LYS A 19 -0.55 -4.71 -8.90
N LYS A 20 -1.11 -4.19 -7.80
CA LYS A 20 -1.32 -2.74 -7.56
C LYS A 20 -1.21 -2.40 -6.07
N PRO A 21 0.00 -2.53 -5.47
CA PRO A 21 0.21 -2.31 -4.04
C PRO A 21 -0.27 -0.93 -3.57
N LEU A 22 -0.06 0.11 -4.39
CA LEU A 22 -0.52 1.47 -4.10
C LEU A 22 -2.01 1.54 -3.74
N LYS A 23 -2.86 0.87 -4.52
CA LYS A 23 -4.32 0.92 -4.33
C LYS A 23 -4.77 0.25 -3.04
N MET A 24 -4.08 -0.81 -2.62
CA MET A 24 -4.41 -1.55 -1.41
C MET A 24 -4.12 -0.69 -0.17
N PHE A 25 -2.91 -0.17 -0.06
CA PHE A 25 -2.52 0.69 1.06
C PHE A 25 -3.28 2.02 1.07
N LEU A 26 -3.51 2.64 -0.09
CA LEU A 26 -4.37 3.83 -0.17
C LEU A 26 -5.82 3.54 0.26
N SER A 27 -6.37 2.38 -0.09
CA SER A 27 -7.72 2.02 0.37
C SER A 27 -7.79 1.85 1.90
N MET A 28 -6.76 1.26 2.51
CA MET A 28 -6.65 1.15 3.97
C MET A 28 -6.43 2.51 4.63
N ALA A 29 -5.57 3.36 4.05
CA ALA A 29 -5.36 4.73 4.49
C ALA A 29 -6.67 5.52 4.45
N LEU A 30 -7.43 5.42 3.37
CA LEU A 30 -8.71 6.11 3.20
C LEU A 30 -9.74 5.66 4.25
N VAL A 31 -9.86 4.36 4.50
CA VAL A 31 -10.75 3.83 5.55
C VAL A 31 -10.34 4.37 6.92
N SER A 32 -9.04 4.34 7.24
CA SER A 32 -8.54 4.88 8.51
C SER A 32 -8.77 6.40 8.63
N PHE A 33 -8.60 7.15 7.54
CA PHE A 33 -8.86 8.59 7.48
C PHE A 33 -10.34 8.92 7.73
N ILE A 34 -11.26 8.19 7.11
CA ILE A 34 -12.71 8.35 7.32
C ILE A 34 -13.08 8.05 8.78
N ILE A 35 -12.49 7.02 9.38
CA ILE A 35 -12.71 6.70 10.80
C ILE A 35 -12.17 7.83 11.71
N GLY A 36 -11.01 8.40 11.39
CA GLY A 36 -10.43 9.54 12.12
C GLY A 36 -11.20 10.86 11.96
N LEU A 37 -11.91 11.04 10.85
CA LEU A 37 -12.74 12.22 10.60
C LEU A 37 -13.94 12.32 11.55
N ILE A 38 -14.52 11.20 11.98
CA ILE A 38 -15.68 11.18 12.88
C ILE A 38 -15.37 11.91 14.21
N PRO A 39 -14.34 11.52 14.99
CA PRO A 39 -13.99 12.24 16.21
C PRO A 39 -13.43 13.63 15.94
N ALA A 40 -12.81 13.88 14.77
CA ALA A 40 -12.32 15.20 14.38
C ALA A 40 -13.47 16.21 14.20
N ILE A 41 -14.49 15.84 13.43
CA ILE A 41 -15.69 16.66 13.20
C ILE A 41 -16.43 16.90 14.53
N ARG A 42 -16.56 15.84 15.34
CA ARG A 42 -17.17 15.96 16.67
C ARG A 42 -16.42 16.96 17.55
N TYR A 43 -15.09 16.90 17.59
CA TYR A 43 -14.28 17.84 18.34
C TYR A 43 -14.45 19.27 17.81
N LEU A 44 -14.46 19.45 16.49
CA LEU A 44 -14.62 20.75 15.85
C LEU A 44 -15.96 21.40 16.20
N TYR A 45 -17.05 20.61 16.28
CA TYR A 45 -18.34 21.09 16.76
C TYR A 45 -18.28 21.61 18.21
N PHE A 46 -17.64 20.88 19.12
CA PHE A 46 -17.49 21.32 20.52
C PHE A 46 -16.54 22.51 20.67
N PHE A 47 -15.57 22.64 19.78
CA PHE A 47 -14.67 23.78 19.71
C PHE A 47 -15.43 25.07 19.40
N PHE A 48 -16.26 25.07 18.36
CA PHE A 48 -17.11 26.22 18.03
C PHE A 48 -18.19 26.52 19.07
N SER A 49 -18.67 25.50 19.78
CA SER A 49 -19.68 25.67 20.85
C SER A 49 -19.10 26.19 22.17
N GLY A 50 -17.81 26.54 22.24
CA GLY A 50 -17.17 27.09 23.45
C GLY A 50 -16.87 26.06 24.55
N SER A 51 -17.14 24.76 24.32
CA SER A 51 -16.99 23.68 25.30
C SER A 51 -15.85 22.72 24.94
N ALA A 52 -14.74 23.26 24.42
CA ALA A 52 -13.59 22.52 23.91
C ALA A 52 -12.80 21.76 25.00
N ALA A 53 -12.77 22.31 26.22
CA ALA A 53 -11.88 21.86 27.30
C ALA A 53 -12.09 20.40 27.74
N GLY A 54 -13.30 19.85 27.62
CA GLY A 54 -13.61 18.47 28.00
C GLY A 54 -13.31 17.41 26.94
N HIS A 55 -12.87 17.80 25.73
CA HIS A 55 -12.88 16.92 24.55
C HIS A 55 -11.50 16.59 23.98
N VAL A 56 -10.43 16.83 24.75
CA VAL A 56 -9.04 16.58 24.35
C VAL A 56 -8.80 15.11 23.94
N GLN A 57 -9.48 14.16 24.60
CA GLN A 57 -9.31 12.73 24.30
C GLN A 57 -9.82 12.37 22.89
N SER A 58 -10.92 12.97 22.43
CA SER A 58 -11.36 12.78 21.03
C SER A 58 -10.42 13.41 20.03
N LEU A 59 -9.77 14.52 20.38
CA LEU A 59 -8.75 15.14 19.52
C LEU A 59 -7.52 14.23 19.41
N ILE A 60 -7.08 13.60 20.50
CA ILE A 60 -5.97 12.64 20.48
C ILE A 60 -6.32 11.45 19.57
N PHE A 61 -7.51 10.87 19.71
CA PHE A 61 -7.95 9.77 18.84
C PHE A 61 -8.01 10.19 17.37
N ALA A 62 -8.57 11.37 17.07
CA ALA A 62 -8.61 11.91 15.72
C ALA A 62 -7.20 12.06 15.13
N SER A 63 -6.29 12.68 15.86
CA SER A 63 -4.89 12.90 15.44
C SER A 63 -4.14 11.60 15.19
N ILE A 64 -4.31 10.59 16.06
CA ILE A 64 -3.69 9.27 15.87
C ILE A 64 -4.21 8.59 14.60
N PHE A 65 -5.52 8.58 14.38
CA PHE A 65 -6.09 7.97 13.16
C PHE A 65 -5.66 8.70 11.89
N ILE A 66 -5.65 10.03 11.90
CA ILE A 66 -5.16 10.82 10.77
C ILE A 66 -3.67 10.54 10.53
N MET A 67 -2.85 10.48 11.57
CA MET A 67 -1.43 10.15 11.45
C MET A 67 -1.21 8.75 10.88
N VAL A 68 -1.94 7.75 11.36
CA VAL A 68 -1.89 6.37 10.85
C VAL A 68 -2.31 6.32 9.37
N SER A 69 -3.34 7.07 8.98
CA SER A 69 -3.76 7.15 7.57
C SER A 69 -2.65 7.73 6.67
N ALA A 70 -1.94 8.77 7.13
CA ALA A 70 -0.83 9.36 6.40
C ALA A 70 0.34 8.37 6.25
N VAL A 71 0.69 7.67 7.34
CA VAL A 71 1.73 6.63 7.32
C VAL A 71 1.36 5.51 6.35
N LEU A 72 0.11 5.03 6.38
CA LEU A 72 -0.39 4.02 5.44
C LEU A 72 -0.30 4.47 3.98
N ALA A 73 -0.58 5.75 3.69
CA ALA A 73 -0.45 6.30 2.34
C ALA A 73 1.02 6.26 1.86
N VAL A 74 1.97 6.63 2.72
CA VAL A 74 3.42 6.56 2.43
C VAL A 74 3.86 5.12 2.18
N PHE A 75 3.43 4.17 3.02
CA PHE A 75 3.69 2.74 2.79
C PHE A 75 3.14 2.26 1.44
N GLY A 76 1.98 2.78 1.02
CA GLY A 76 1.43 2.51 -0.30
C GLY A 76 2.31 2.97 -1.45
N MET A 77 2.88 4.17 -1.35
CA MET A 77 3.83 4.68 -2.32
C MET A 77 5.11 3.85 -2.34
N LEU A 78 5.66 3.52 -1.16
CA LEU A 78 6.85 2.67 -1.06
C LEU A 78 6.64 1.31 -1.72
N ALA A 79 5.49 0.69 -1.49
CA ALA A 79 5.17 -0.60 -2.09
C ALA A 79 5.01 -0.53 -3.63
N ASP A 80 4.49 0.59 -4.16
CA ASP A 80 4.45 0.84 -5.61
C ASP A 80 5.84 1.00 -6.22
N MET A 81 6.70 1.73 -5.51
CA MET A 81 8.09 1.96 -5.91
C MET A 81 8.88 0.65 -5.91
N ILE A 82 8.70 -0.21 -4.90
CA ILE A 82 9.29 -1.55 -4.84
C ILE A 82 8.79 -2.43 -6.00
N SER A 83 7.49 -2.42 -6.30
CA SER A 83 6.93 -3.20 -7.41
C SER A 83 7.48 -2.76 -8.76
N THR A 84 7.61 -1.45 -8.97
CA THR A 84 8.21 -0.87 -10.17
C THR A 84 9.69 -1.24 -10.27
N ASN A 85 10.44 -1.15 -9.16
CA ASN A 85 11.85 -1.54 -9.11
C ASN A 85 12.05 -3.01 -9.46
N ARG A 86 11.16 -3.90 -8.99
CA ARG A 86 11.21 -5.33 -9.34
C ARG A 86 11.01 -5.57 -10.84
N LYS A 87 10.07 -4.86 -11.48
CA LYS A 87 9.85 -4.98 -12.94
C LYS A 87 11.07 -4.54 -13.74
N VAL A 88 11.71 -3.44 -13.34
CA VAL A 88 12.94 -2.94 -13.98
C VAL A 88 14.06 -3.98 -13.84
N LEU A 89 14.22 -4.56 -12.65
CA LEU A 89 15.22 -5.61 -12.42
C LEU A 89 14.95 -6.87 -13.25
N ASP A 90 13.70 -7.31 -13.31
CA ASP A 90 13.30 -8.48 -14.12
C ASP A 90 13.59 -8.24 -15.61
N GLU A 91 13.33 -7.03 -16.13
CA GLU A 91 13.66 -6.67 -17.52
C GLU A 91 15.18 -6.60 -17.76
N ALA A 92 15.94 -6.04 -16.82
CA ALA A 92 17.40 -5.98 -16.91
C ALA A 92 18.00 -7.39 -16.96
N LEU A 93 17.56 -8.30 -16.07
CA LEU A 93 17.99 -9.69 -16.06
C LEU A 93 17.60 -10.43 -17.36
N TYR A 94 16.41 -10.17 -17.90
CA TYR A 94 15.98 -10.74 -19.17
C TYR A 94 16.89 -10.30 -20.33
N ARG A 95 17.26 -9.02 -20.40
CA ARG A 95 18.16 -8.51 -21.44
C ARG A 95 19.55 -9.15 -21.33
N ILE A 96 20.10 -9.29 -20.13
CA ILE A 96 21.40 -9.96 -19.91
C ILE A 96 21.36 -11.40 -20.39
N LYS A 97 20.37 -12.19 -19.97
CA LYS A 97 20.24 -13.59 -20.41
C LYS A 97 20.08 -13.74 -21.92
N LYS A 98 19.37 -12.81 -22.56
CA LYS A 98 19.22 -12.81 -24.02
C LYS A 98 20.55 -12.56 -24.71
N LEU A 99 21.34 -11.60 -24.23
CA LEU A 99 22.68 -11.33 -24.75
C LEU A 99 23.62 -12.52 -24.58
N GLU A 100 23.60 -13.20 -23.43
CA GLU A 100 24.39 -14.42 -23.18
C GLU A 100 23.97 -15.57 -24.12
N TYR A 101 22.67 -15.75 -24.34
CA TYR A 101 22.17 -16.76 -25.26
C TYR A 101 22.56 -16.48 -26.71
N ASP A 102 22.44 -15.23 -27.16
CA ASP A 102 22.83 -14.82 -28.52
C ASP A 102 24.35 -14.95 -28.71
N ALA A 103 25.16 -14.63 -27.69
CA ALA A 103 26.61 -14.87 -27.71
C ALA A 103 26.97 -16.36 -27.84
N HIS A 104 26.33 -17.24 -27.06
CA HIS A 104 26.55 -18.69 -27.14
C HIS A 104 26.08 -19.31 -28.46
N LYS A 105 25.07 -18.74 -29.13
CA LYS A 105 24.63 -19.21 -30.44
C LYS A 105 25.62 -18.86 -31.56
N ASN A 106 26.36 -17.77 -31.41
CA ASN A 106 27.26 -17.24 -32.44
C ASN A 106 28.70 -17.78 -32.37
N THR A 107 29.04 -18.64 -31.38
CA THR A 107 30.30 -19.39 -31.41
C THR A 107 30.23 -20.49 -32.48
N PRO A 108 31.08 -20.45 -33.52
CA PRO A 108 31.10 -21.49 -34.55
C PRO A 108 31.42 -22.83 -33.90
N LYS A 109 30.68 -23.88 -34.28
CA LYS A 109 31.02 -25.25 -33.89
C LYS A 109 32.40 -25.54 -34.46
N GLU A 110 33.38 -25.62 -33.58
CA GLU A 110 34.70 -26.13 -33.88
C GLU A 110 34.50 -27.59 -34.32
N ASN A 111 34.69 -27.84 -35.62
CA ASN A 111 34.63 -29.16 -36.25
C ASN A 111 35.94 -29.91 -36.00
#